data_AF-K8XFZ4-F1
#
_entry.id   AF-K8XFZ4-F1
#
_cell.length_a   1.000
_cell.length_b   1.000
_cell.length_c   1.000
_cell.angle_alpha   90.00
_cell.angle_beta   90.00
_cell.angle_gamma   90.00
#
_symmetry.space_group_name_H-M   'P 1'
#
loop_
_entity.id
_entity.type
_entity.pdbx_description
1 polymer ?
#
loop_
_entity_poly.entity_id
_entity_poly.type
_entity_poly.pdbx_seq_one_letter_code
_entity_poly.pdbx_strand_id
1 'polypeptide(L)'
;MSSLALSIRHLQPRAEHWDWQLRGLCRGLDPDVFFAPEGEGRGARVRRERAAKDICDQCPVQRACRNHALSLGERYGVWGGTSETDRRYLDTPEPSGRRPAPKRPVQISPRYRHSISR
;
A
#
# COMPACT_ATOMS: atom_id res chain seq x y z
N MET A 1 -45.87 -17.66 -15.96
CA MET A 1 -45.02 -18.75 -15.42
C MET A 1 -43.58 -18.28 -15.47
N SER A 2 -42.97 -18.12 -14.30
CA SER A 2 -41.59 -17.69 -14.11
C SER A 2 -40.62 -18.56 -14.88
N SER A 3 -39.80 -17.97 -15.73
CA SER A 3 -38.56 -18.58 -16.17
C SER A 3 -37.42 -17.85 -15.47
N LEU A 4 -36.87 -18.52 -14.44
CA LEU A 4 -35.70 -18.11 -13.70
C LEU A 4 -34.48 -18.17 -14.62
N ALA A 5 -34.31 -17.18 -15.49
CA ALA A 5 -33.03 -16.92 -16.11
C ALA A 5 -32.14 -16.24 -15.05
N LEU A 6 -31.61 -17.04 -14.13
CA LEU A 6 -30.57 -16.61 -13.20
C LEU A 6 -29.40 -16.14 -14.06
N SER A 7 -29.26 -14.82 -14.18
CA SER A 7 -28.20 -14.19 -14.95
C SER A 7 -26.86 -14.58 -14.34
N ILE A 8 -26.16 -15.53 -14.96
CA ILE A 8 -24.72 -15.71 -14.85
C ILE A 8 -24.07 -14.46 -15.46
N ARG A 9 -24.11 -13.34 -14.75
CA ARG A 9 -23.49 -12.07 -15.15
C ARG A 9 -22.42 -11.58 -14.17
N HIS A 10 -22.05 -12.37 -13.16
CA HIS A 10 -21.26 -11.81 -12.05
C HIS A 10 -20.27 -12.77 -11.37
N LEU A 11 -19.56 -13.58 -12.15
CA LEU A 11 -18.26 -14.11 -11.72
C LEU A 11 -17.18 -13.50 -12.61
N GLN A 12 -17.05 -12.17 -12.58
CA GLN A 12 -15.87 -11.54 -13.16
C GLN A 12 -14.63 -12.09 -12.42
N PRO A 13 -13.53 -12.39 -13.13
CA PRO A 13 -12.33 -12.92 -12.50
C PRO A 13 -11.89 -11.96 -11.40
N ARG A 14 -11.82 -12.44 -10.16
CA ARG A 14 -11.28 -11.71 -9.00
C ARG A 14 -9.87 -11.14 -9.25
N ALA A 15 -9.18 -11.58 -10.31
CA ALA A 15 -7.85 -11.12 -10.69
C ALA A 15 -7.79 -9.61 -10.97
N GLU A 16 -8.79 -9.02 -11.63
CA GLU A 16 -8.82 -7.57 -11.92
C GLU A 16 -8.82 -6.72 -10.64
N HIS A 17 -9.35 -7.26 -9.52
CA HIS A 17 -9.29 -6.59 -8.21
C HIS A 17 -7.87 -6.48 -7.64
N TRP A 18 -6.91 -7.26 -8.15
CA TRP A 18 -5.55 -7.36 -7.63
C TRP A 18 -4.48 -6.74 -8.55
N ASP A 19 -4.81 -6.42 -9.81
CA ASP A 19 -3.86 -5.91 -10.82
C ASP A 19 -3.14 -4.62 -10.39
N TRP A 20 -3.78 -3.79 -9.58
CA TRP A 20 -3.14 -2.58 -9.05
C TRP A 20 -1.91 -2.92 -8.19
N GLN A 21 -1.89 -4.07 -7.50
CA GLN A 21 -0.75 -4.46 -6.66
C GLN A 21 0.51 -4.64 -7.50
N LEU A 22 0.39 -5.11 -8.74
CA LEU A 22 1.51 -5.33 -9.67
C LEU A 22 2.23 -4.04 -10.05
N ARG A 23 1.57 -2.88 -9.90
CA ARG A 23 2.14 -1.55 -10.18
C ARG A 23 2.72 -0.85 -8.95
N GLY A 24 2.79 -1.54 -7.81
CA GLY A 24 3.37 -0.99 -6.58
C GLY A 24 4.87 -0.77 -6.67
N LEU A 25 5.35 0.44 -6.37
CA LEU A 25 6.80 0.74 -6.29
C LEU A 25 7.51 -0.01 -5.15
N CYS A 26 6.77 -0.51 -4.17
CA CYS A 26 7.32 -1.36 -3.11
C CYS A 26 7.80 -2.72 -3.64
N ARG A 27 7.35 -3.15 -4.83
CA ARG A 27 7.78 -4.40 -5.43
C ARG A 27 9.29 -4.36 -5.70
N GLY A 28 10.01 -5.35 -5.21
CA GLY A 28 11.47 -5.41 -5.34
C GLY A 28 12.22 -4.61 -4.27
N LEU A 29 11.54 -4.07 -3.26
CA LEU A 29 12.16 -3.49 -2.06
C LEU A 29 11.98 -4.41 -0.86
N ASP A 30 12.94 -4.36 0.05
CA ASP A 30 12.93 -5.19 1.25
C ASP A 30 11.62 -4.96 2.05
N PRO A 31 10.87 -6.02 2.40
CA PRO A 31 9.65 -5.89 3.20
C PRO A 31 9.87 -5.19 4.54
N ASP A 32 11.07 -5.26 5.13
CA ASP A 32 11.42 -4.61 6.39
C ASP A 32 11.45 -3.07 6.29
N VAL A 33 11.32 -2.51 5.08
CA VAL A 33 11.05 -1.09 4.91
C VAL A 33 9.63 -0.77 5.36
N PHE A 34 8.67 -1.62 5.04
CA PHE A 34 7.24 -1.35 5.19
C PHE A 34 6.69 -1.96 6.46
N PHE A 35 7.22 -3.10 6.89
CA PHE A 35 6.80 -3.84 8.07
C PHE A 35 7.87 -3.79 9.15
N ALA A 36 7.46 -3.73 10.42
CA ALA A 36 8.41 -3.64 11.52
C ALA A 36 9.10 -5.00 11.72
N PRO A 37 10.44 -5.05 11.82
CA PRO A 37 11.12 -6.25 12.30
C PRO A 37 10.88 -6.46 13.79
N GLU A 38 11.13 -7.67 14.28
CA GLU A 38 11.03 -7.97 15.71
C GLU A 38 11.98 -7.10 16.54
N GLY A 39 11.50 -6.62 17.69
CA GLY A 39 12.32 -5.83 18.61
C GLY A 39 12.65 -4.41 18.14
N GLU A 40 11.99 -3.88 17.10
CA GLU A 40 12.26 -2.54 16.58
C GLU A 40 12.06 -1.43 17.65
N GLY A 41 13.13 -0.68 17.93
CA GLY A 41 13.06 0.48 18.81
C GLY A 41 12.33 1.68 18.19
N ARG A 42 11.72 2.53 19.04
CA ARG A 42 10.93 3.71 18.60
C ARG A 42 11.61 4.61 17.57
N GLY A 43 12.90 4.91 17.76
CA GLY A 43 13.64 5.76 16.82
C GLY A 43 13.88 5.10 15.46
N ALA A 44 14.10 3.78 15.44
CA ALA A 44 14.21 3.02 14.19
C ALA A 44 12.87 3.00 13.45
N ARG A 45 11.78 2.76 14.19
CA ARG A 45 10.40 2.82 13.69
C ARG A 45 10.10 4.12 12.97
N VAL A 46 10.36 5.28 13.60
CA VAL A 46 10.08 6.59 12.98
C VAL A 46 10.85 6.76 11.66
N ARG A 47 12.12 6.35 11.62
CA ARG A 47 12.94 6.45 10.40
C ARG A 47 12.46 5.52 9.30
N ARG A 48 12.12 4.28 9.64
CA ARG A 48 11.59 3.28 8.70
C ARG A 48 10.25 3.73 8.15
N GLU A 49 9.29 4.10 9.01
CA GLU A 49 7.98 4.59 8.58
C GLU A 49 8.10 5.80 7.66
N ARG A 50 9.00 6.74 7.95
CA ARG A 50 9.27 7.88 7.05
C ARG A 50 9.77 7.42 5.69
N ALA A 51 10.75 6.52 5.65
CA ALA A 51 11.28 6.00 4.38
C ALA A 51 10.22 5.26 3.56
N ALA A 52 9.37 4.46 4.20
CA ALA A 52 8.26 3.78 3.55
C ALA A 52 7.22 4.75 2.99
N LYS A 53 6.85 5.78 3.78
CA LYS A 53 5.91 6.83 3.37
C LYS A 53 6.43 7.59 2.15
N ASP A 54 7.72 7.93 2.14
CA ASP A 54 8.38 8.59 1.02
C ASP A 54 8.27 7.76 -0.28
N ILE A 55 8.45 6.44 -0.20
CA ILE A 55 8.25 5.53 -1.35
C ILE A 55 6.78 5.49 -1.78
N CYS A 56 5.86 5.28 -0.82
CA CYS A 56 4.43 5.24 -1.12
C CYS A 56 3.94 6.54 -1.76
N ASP A 57 4.55 7.66 -1.41
CA ASP A 57 4.21 8.99 -1.90
C ASP A 57 4.39 9.17 -3.40
N GLN A 58 5.26 8.37 -4.02
CA GLN A 58 5.47 8.32 -5.48
C GLN A 58 4.78 7.14 -6.15
N CYS A 59 4.15 6.26 -5.36
CA CYS A 59 3.59 5.03 -5.87
C CYS A 59 2.31 5.31 -6.67
N PRO A 60 2.19 4.85 -7.93
CA PRO A 60 1.02 5.14 -8.77
C PRO A 60 -0.27 4.51 -8.22
N VAL A 61 -0.15 3.55 -7.30
CA VAL A 61 -1.27 2.85 -6.67
C VAL A 61 -1.45 3.21 -5.19
N GLN A 62 -0.87 4.33 -4.73
CA GLN A 62 -0.97 4.79 -3.34
C GLN A 62 -2.41 4.77 -2.81
N ARG A 63 -3.35 5.35 -3.57
CA ARG A 63 -4.77 5.46 -3.19
C ARG A 63 -5.44 4.08 -3.08
N ALA A 64 -5.27 3.21 -4.08
CA ALA A 64 -5.81 1.86 -4.06
C ALA A 64 -5.25 1.05 -2.88
N CYS A 65 -3.94 1.15 -2.65
CA CYS A 65 -3.24 0.50 -1.53
C CYS A 65 -3.76 0.97 -0.17
N ARG A 66 -3.92 2.28 0.03
CA ARG A 66 -4.46 2.85 1.27
C ARG A 66 -5.90 2.39 1.51
N ASN A 67 -6.76 2.48 0.50
CA ASN A 67 -8.17 2.10 0.61
C ASN A 67 -8.31 0.61 0.91
N HIS A 68 -7.47 -0.23 0.29
CA HIS A 68 -7.42 -1.65 0.59
C HIS A 68 -7.07 -1.91 2.06
N ALA A 69 -5.99 -1.31 2.56
CA ALA A 69 -5.56 -1.45 3.95
C ALA A 69 -6.63 -0.97 4.95
N LEU A 70 -7.31 0.14 4.66
CA LEU A 70 -8.43 0.62 5.49
C LEU A 70 -9.62 -0.34 5.45
N SER A 71 -10.00 -0.83 4.26
CA SER A 71 -11.15 -1.74 4.11
C SER A 71 -11.00 -3.08 4.83
N LEU A 72 -9.76 -3.59 4.91
CA LEU A 72 -9.46 -4.85 5.59
C LEU A 72 -9.06 -4.64 7.06
N GLY A 73 -8.94 -3.40 7.52
CA GLY A 73 -8.48 -3.10 8.88
C GLY A 73 -7.03 -3.54 9.10
N GLU A 74 -6.15 -3.33 8.11
CA GLU A 74 -4.78 -3.83 8.18
C GLU A 74 -4.01 -3.24 9.37
N ARG A 75 -3.52 -4.13 10.22
CA ARG A 75 -3.05 -3.80 11.57
C ARG A 75 -1.58 -3.39 11.61
N TYR A 76 -0.81 -3.79 10.61
CA TYR A 76 0.66 -3.68 10.63
C TYR A 76 1.22 -2.93 9.44
N GLY A 77 2.36 -2.29 9.64
CA GLY A 77 3.18 -1.71 8.59
C GLY A 77 2.60 -0.45 7.91
N VAL A 78 3.34 0.03 6.91
CA VAL A 78 2.99 1.20 6.09
C VAL A 78 2.31 0.78 4.80
N TRP A 79 1.12 1.31 4.55
CA TRP A 79 0.30 1.02 3.37
C TRP A 79 -0.16 2.33 2.74
N GLY A 80 0.05 2.52 1.43
CA GLY A 80 -0.46 3.69 0.72
C GLY A 80 -0.12 5.04 1.36
N GLY A 81 1.06 5.13 2.01
CA GLY A 81 1.53 6.34 2.68
C GLY A 81 1.00 6.54 4.11
N THR A 82 0.38 5.54 4.72
CA THR A 82 -0.11 5.61 6.11
C THR A 82 0.51 4.51 6.95
N SER A 83 1.04 4.86 8.13
CA SER A 83 1.44 3.88 9.14
C SER A 83 0.23 3.37 9.92
N GLU A 84 0.45 2.35 10.75
CA GLU A 84 -0.55 1.81 11.67
C GLU A 84 -1.18 2.91 12.52
N THR A 85 -0.34 3.81 13.04
CA THR A 85 -0.76 4.94 13.86
C THR A 85 -1.62 5.90 13.04
N ASP A 86 -1.18 6.27 11.83
CA ASP A 86 -1.97 7.17 10.97
C ASP A 86 -3.36 6.57 10.68
N ARG A 87 -3.44 5.27 10.40
CA ARG A 87 -4.72 4.60 10.07
C ARG A 87 -5.71 4.59 11.23
N ARG A 88 -5.26 4.67 12.48
CA ARG A 88 -6.17 4.81 13.65
C ARG A 88 -6.88 6.16 13.72
N TYR A 89 -6.35 7.17 13.03
CA TYR A 89 -6.89 8.53 13.03
C TYR A 89 -7.59 8.90 11.69
N LEU A 90 -7.71 7.96 10.75
CA LEU A 90 -8.37 8.17 9.47
C LEU A 90 -9.78 7.59 9.49
N ASP A 91 -10.78 8.47 9.65
CA ASP A 91 -12.20 8.10 9.67
C ASP A 91 -12.82 7.91 8.27
N THR A 92 -12.10 8.19 7.18
CA THR A 92 -12.72 8.15 5.83
C THR A 92 -11.71 7.93 4.70
N PRO A 93 -12.02 7.11 3.67
CA PRO A 93 -11.22 7.04 2.46
C PRO A 93 -11.22 8.39 1.72
N GLU A 94 -10.04 8.83 1.26
CA GLU A 94 -9.85 10.08 0.52
C GLU A 94 -10.69 10.11 -0.79
N PRO A 95 -11.39 11.22 -1.12
CA PRO A 95 -12.12 11.35 -2.37
C PRO A 95 -11.17 11.26 -3.57
N SER A 96 -11.55 10.50 -4.60
CA SER A 96 -10.70 10.04 -5.72
C SER A 96 -10.09 11.15 -6.61
N GLY A 97 -10.49 12.41 -6.45
CA GLY A 97 -10.23 13.49 -7.43
C GLY A 97 -9.04 14.43 -7.18
N ARG A 98 -8.37 14.40 -6.03
CA ARG A 98 -7.25 15.34 -5.76
C ARG A 98 -5.95 14.86 -6.43
N ARG A 99 -5.51 15.55 -7.50
CA ARG A 99 -4.23 15.28 -8.16
C ARG A 99 -3.08 15.59 -7.18
N PRO A 100 -2.27 14.61 -6.77
CA PRO A 100 -1.12 14.90 -5.90
C PRO A 100 -0.12 15.78 -6.65
N ALA A 101 0.52 16.71 -5.93
CA ALA A 101 1.57 17.56 -6.49
C ALA A 101 2.72 16.69 -7.05
N PRO A 102 3.41 17.12 -8.12
CA PRO A 102 4.57 16.41 -8.65
C PRO A 102 5.65 16.33 -7.56
N LYS A 103 6.05 15.11 -7.20
CA LYS A 103 7.03 14.87 -6.13
C LYS A 103 8.42 14.67 -6.72
N ARG A 104 9.45 15.14 -6.01
CA ARG A 104 10.86 14.86 -6.35
C ARG A 104 11.12 13.35 -6.29
N PRO A 105 11.99 12.79 -7.14
CA PRO A 105 12.33 11.37 -7.09
C PRO A 105 12.86 10.96 -5.72
N VAL A 106 12.32 9.89 -5.13
CA VAL A 106 12.83 9.35 -3.86
C VAL A 106 14.09 8.55 -4.12
N GLN A 107 15.14 8.90 -3.37
CA GLN A 107 16.38 8.15 -3.33
C GLN A 107 16.22 7.01 -2.32
N ILE A 108 15.95 5.81 -2.80
CA ILE A 108 15.83 4.62 -1.94
C ILE A 108 17.22 4.27 -1.41
N SER A 109 17.37 4.34 -0.08
CA SER A 109 18.62 3.98 0.60
C SER A 109 19.08 2.58 0.18
N PRO A 110 20.38 2.36 -0.07
CA PRO A 110 20.90 1.04 -0.43
C PRO A 110 20.51 -0.08 0.56
N ARG A 111 20.35 0.25 1.85
CA ARG A 111 19.95 -0.71 2.90
C ARG A 111 18.57 -1.35 2.70
N TYR A 112 17.76 -0.78 1.81
CA TYR A 112 16.38 -1.15 1.55
C TYR A 112 16.14 -1.70 0.14
N ARG A 113 17.19 -1.67 -0.69
CA ARG A 113 17.20 -2.46 -1.91
C ARG A 113 17.52 -3.88 -1.46
N HIS A 114 16.77 -4.84 -1.96
CA HIS A 114 17.15 -6.22 -1.72
C HIS A 114 18.61 -6.40 -2.14
N SER A 115 19.43 -6.99 -1.26
CA SER A 115 20.54 -7.81 -1.74
C SER A 115 19.93 -9.05 -2.38
N ILE A 116 19.37 -8.95 -3.58
CA ILE A 116 19.27 -10.12 -4.45
C ILE A 116 20.70 -10.36 -4.94
N SER A 117 21.50 -10.95 -4.06
CA SER A 117 22.74 -11.63 -4.45
C SER A 117 22.35 -13.06 -4.79
N ARG A 118 22.13 -13.28 -6.09
CA ARG A 118 21.95 -14.57 -6.80
C ARG A 118 20.62 -15.28 -6.61
#